data_AF-A0A924YD09-F1
#
_entry.id   AF-A0A924YD09-F1
#
_cell.length_a   1.000
_cell.length_b   1.000
_cell.length_c   1.000
_cell.angle_alpha   90.00
_cell.angle_beta   90.00
_cell.angle_gamma   90.00
#
_symmetry.space_group_name_H-M   'P 1'
#
loop_
_entity.id
_entity.type
_entity.pdbx_description
1 polymer ?
#
loop_
_entity_poly.entity_id
_entity_poly.type
_entity_poly.pdbx_seq_one_letter_code
_entity_poly.pdbx_strand_id
1 'polypeptide(L)'
;MRVGWRIAIAFVLAGVFTAIAFLAFLQVSLPESNFVSSFGTANGLESFIRSVRTNIEFIPQGRTLEIAQRYQLLFIAAIAGVGVVRGLWRQRSVGTTHVSPAHDIRFKENVFHFLNLSIVFAAIIVAYDMFSWRDYRIIAPHLLVSLLLLVAFRRWRLVMLVIIVGTLTFPKFRESYPVDSFTYPPERIAAFAESIEGALAYEPEQNNAWCNTLLLHGSHLLGPALTAIPAGIGLSVLRAVDTMPDTLKSRYVLIDDQTYAVFAETLDAMPLEPLAQTELGTLYLNGNADCE
;
A
#
# COMPACT_ATOMS: atom_id res chain seq x y z
N MET A 1 11.15 23.45 -36.93
CA MET A 1 9.91 22.62 -36.88
C MET A 1 10.12 21.15 -36.49
N ARG A 2 11.23 20.46 -36.84
CA ARG A 2 11.39 19.00 -36.56
C ARG A 2 11.55 18.60 -35.08
N VAL A 3 12.01 19.50 -34.21
CA VAL A 3 12.20 19.20 -32.77
C VAL A 3 10.88 19.09 -32.01
N GLY A 4 9.88 19.90 -32.36
CA GLY A 4 8.57 19.88 -31.69
C GLY A 4 7.81 18.56 -31.88
N TRP A 5 7.93 17.95 -33.06
CA TRP A 5 7.28 16.67 -33.38
C TRP A 5 7.86 15.50 -32.58
N ARG A 6 9.19 15.46 -32.40
CA ARG A 6 9.85 14.41 -31.60
C ARG A 6 9.47 14.48 -30.12
N ILE A 7 9.36 15.70 -29.58
CA ILE A 7 8.90 15.93 -28.21
C ILE A 7 7.44 15.49 -28.07
N ALA A 8 6.56 15.89 -29.00
CA ALA A 8 5.16 15.48 -29.00
C ALA A 8 5.01 13.95 -29.05
N ILE A 9 5.74 13.26 -29.94
CA ILE A 9 5.75 11.79 -29.99
C ILE A 9 6.22 11.19 -28.66
N ALA A 10 7.31 11.71 -28.08
CA ALA A 10 7.83 11.20 -26.81
C ALA A 10 6.79 11.34 -25.67
N PHE A 11 6.08 12.46 -25.60
CA PHE A 11 4.99 12.65 -24.63
C PHE A 11 3.82 11.70 -24.87
N VAL A 12 3.41 11.49 -26.13
CA VAL A 12 2.34 10.55 -26.48
C VAL A 12 2.74 9.13 -26.12
N LEU A 13 3.94 8.69 -26.52
CA LEU A 13 4.45 7.36 -26.20
C LEU A 13 4.58 7.16 -24.68
N ALA A 14 5.12 8.14 -23.95
CA ALA A 14 5.19 8.08 -22.49
C ALA A 14 3.80 7.99 -21.87
N GLY A 15 2.82 8.74 -22.37
CA GLY A 15 1.42 8.67 -21.93
C GLY A 15 0.80 7.31 -22.19
N VAL A 16 1.02 6.74 -23.38
CA VAL A 16 0.54 5.39 -23.75
C VAL A 16 1.19 4.32 -22.87
N PHE A 17 2.51 4.35 -22.70
CA PHE A 17 3.21 3.41 -21.80
C PHE A 17 2.74 3.53 -20.36
N THR A 18 2.52 4.76 -19.88
CA THR A 18 1.97 4.99 -18.53
C THR A 18 0.56 4.44 -18.41
N ALA A 19 -0.29 4.64 -19.42
CA ALA A 19 -1.65 4.08 -19.43
C ALA A 19 -1.64 2.54 -19.49
N ILE A 20 -0.77 1.93 -20.29
CA ILE A 20 -0.62 0.47 -20.35
C ILE A 20 -0.09 -0.07 -19.02
N ALA A 21 0.96 0.53 -18.46
CA ALA A 21 1.50 0.13 -17.17
C ALA A 21 0.47 0.29 -16.04
N PHE A 22 -0.34 1.34 -16.11
CA PHE A 22 -1.46 1.55 -15.21
C PHE A 22 -2.50 0.44 -15.37
N LEU A 23 -3.01 0.18 -16.57
CA LEU A 23 -3.97 -0.91 -16.83
C LEU A 23 -3.42 -2.29 -16.43
N ALA A 24 -2.13 -2.55 -16.68
CA ALA A 24 -1.48 -3.78 -16.25
C ALA A 24 -1.39 -3.87 -14.72
N PHE A 25 -1.03 -2.78 -14.05
CA PHE A 25 -1.05 -2.70 -12.59
C PHE A 25 -2.45 -2.97 -12.04
N LEU A 26 -3.49 -2.46 -12.69
CA LEU A 26 -4.89 -2.70 -12.30
C LEU A 26 -5.32 -4.16 -12.44
N GLN A 27 -4.79 -4.88 -13.43
CA GLN A 27 -5.08 -6.31 -13.61
C GLN A 27 -4.31 -7.20 -12.61
N VAL A 28 -3.19 -6.72 -12.09
CA VAL A 28 -2.31 -7.50 -11.19
C VAL A 28 -2.56 -7.15 -9.71
N SER A 29 -3.11 -5.97 -9.42
CA SER A 29 -3.49 -5.59 -8.05
C SER A 29 -4.58 -6.50 -7.52
N LEU A 30 -4.46 -6.90 -6.24
CA LEU A 30 -5.46 -7.71 -5.54
C LEU A 30 -6.88 -7.17 -5.79
N PRO A 31 -7.90 -8.06 -5.90
CA PRO A 31 -9.29 -7.68 -6.10
C PRO A 31 -9.85 -7.06 -4.81
N GLU A 32 -9.29 -5.95 -4.35
CA GLU A 32 -10.02 -5.03 -3.50
C GLU A 32 -10.98 -4.26 -4.39
N SER A 33 -12.24 -4.11 -3.95
CA SER A 33 -13.27 -3.36 -4.65
C SER A 33 -12.89 -1.87 -4.69
N ASN A 34 -12.09 -1.48 -5.68
CA ASN A 34 -11.74 -0.10 -5.95
C ASN A 34 -12.58 0.42 -7.12
N PHE A 35 -12.62 1.74 -7.34
CA PHE A 35 -13.40 2.30 -8.46
C PHE A 35 -12.97 1.72 -9.82
N VAL A 36 -11.75 1.20 -9.92
CA VAL A 36 -11.22 0.60 -11.14
C VAL A 36 -11.96 -0.71 -11.45
N SER A 37 -12.20 -1.56 -10.45
CA SER A 37 -13.03 -2.75 -10.64
C SER A 37 -14.47 -2.42 -11.06
N SER A 38 -14.95 -1.22 -10.71
CA SER A 38 -16.26 -0.69 -11.11
C SER A 38 -16.24 0.09 -12.42
N PHE A 39 -15.06 0.26 -13.05
CA PHE A 39 -14.90 1.04 -14.27
C PHE A 39 -15.59 0.33 -15.44
N GLY A 40 -16.55 0.99 -16.07
CA GLY A 40 -17.41 0.39 -17.12
C GLY A 40 -18.77 -0.11 -16.63
N THR A 41 -19.02 -0.09 -15.31
CA THR A 41 -20.38 -0.27 -14.77
C THR A 41 -21.16 1.04 -14.76
N ALA A 42 -22.49 0.99 -14.65
CA ALA A 42 -23.34 2.18 -14.51
C ALA A 42 -22.94 3.06 -13.31
N ASN A 43 -22.31 2.46 -12.30
CA ASN A 43 -21.90 3.12 -11.06
C ASN A 43 -20.41 3.53 -11.05
N GLY A 44 -19.69 3.35 -12.17
CA GLY A 44 -18.26 3.62 -12.24
C GLY A 44 -17.90 5.09 -11.99
N LEU A 45 -18.65 6.03 -12.57
CA LEU A 45 -18.42 7.47 -12.37
C LEU A 45 -18.69 7.90 -10.92
N GLU A 46 -19.76 7.39 -10.30
CA GLU A 46 -20.06 7.70 -8.91
C GLU A 46 -18.98 7.14 -7.97
N SER A 47 -18.53 5.90 -8.21
CA SER A 47 -17.45 5.26 -7.45
C SER A 47 -16.14 6.05 -7.58
N PHE A 48 -15.83 6.54 -8.79
CA PHE A 48 -14.68 7.40 -9.05
C PHE A 48 -14.76 8.73 -8.28
N ILE A 49 -15.88 9.45 -8.39
CA ILE A 49 -16.09 10.73 -7.69
C ILE A 49 -15.99 10.53 -6.18
N ARG A 50 -16.60 9.45 -5.67
CA ARG A 50 -16.55 9.08 -4.26
C ARG A 50 -15.11 8.81 -3.82
N SER A 51 -14.36 8.00 -4.57
CA SER A 51 -12.95 7.70 -4.27
C SER A 51 -12.08 8.96 -4.25
N VAL A 52 -12.19 9.82 -5.27
CA VAL A 52 -11.46 11.11 -5.31
C VAL A 52 -11.82 11.98 -4.12
N ARG A 53 -13.11 12.13 -3.80
CA ARG A 53 -13.58 12.92 -2.67
C ARG A 53 -13.04 12.36 -1.35
N THR A 54 -13.17 11.06 -1.13
CA THR A 54 -12.65 10.37 0.05
C THR A 54 -11.15 10.60 0.19
N ASN A 55 -10.36 10.44 -0.88
CA ASN A 55 -8.92 10.69 -0.84
C ASN A 55 -8.57 12.15 -0.51
N ILE A 56 -9.31 13.12 -1.07
CA ILE A 56 -9.13 14.55 -0.73
C ILE A 56 -9.42 14.79 0.76
N GLU A 57 -10.51 14.23 1.28
CA GLU A 57 -10.88 14.32 2.70
C GLU A 57 -9.83 13.65 3.60
N PHE A 58 -9.15 12.60 3.11
CA PHE A 58 -8.07 11.90 3.82
C PHE A 58 -6.75 12.67 3.86
N ILE A 59 -6.51 13.68 3.00
CA ILE A 59 -5.24 14.44 2.99
C ILE A 59 -4.82 14.91 4.39
N PRO A 60 -5.68 15.62 5.17
CA PRO A 60 -5.36 16.05 6.54
C PRO A 60 -5.57 14.97 7.60
N GLN A 61 -5.98 13.75 7.24
CA GLN A 61 -6.27 12.66 8.16
C GLN A 61 -5.16 11.61 8.15
N GLY A 62 -5.17 10.70 9.13
CA GLY A 62 -4.20 9.63 9.27
C GLY A 62 -3.16 9.92 10.34
N ARG A 63 -2.02 9.23 10.27
CA ARG A 63 -0.96 9.39 11.26
C ARG A 63 -0.18 10.68 10.98
N THR A 64 0.34 11.31 12.04
CA THR A 64 1.07 12.59 11.94
C THR A 64 2.18 12.58 10.88
N LEU A 65 2.86 11.45 10.70
CA LEU A 65 3.90 11.28 9.69
C LEU A 65 3.38 11.27 8.25
N GLU A 66 2.26 10.59 8.00
CA GLU A 66 1.62 10.55 6.68
C GLU A 66 1.20 11.97 6.30
N ILE A 67 0.53 12.67 7.23
CA ILE A 67 0.09 14.05 7.07
C ILE A 67 1.29 14.97 6.79
N ALA A 68 2.35 14.89 7.60
CA ALA A 68 3.54 15.71 7.42
C ALA A 68 4.21 15.50 6.06
N GLN A 69 4.34 14.24 5.62
CA GLN A 69 4.94 13.91 4.33
C GLN A 69 4.08 14.41 3.15
N ARG A 70 2.75 14.25 3.21
CA ARG A 70 1.82 14.78 2.20
C ARG A 70 1.97 16.29 2.06
N TYR A 71 2.01 17.02 3.19
CA TYR A 71 2.19 18.47 3.17
C TYR A 71 3.59 18.89 2.71
N GLN A 72 4.65 18.15 3.06
CA GLN A 72 6.00 18.40 2.51
C GLN A 72 6.03 18.27 0.99
N LEU A 73 5.43 17.19 0.46
CA LEU A 73 5.31 16.99 -0.98
C LEU A 73 4.54 18.14 -1.63
N LEU A 74 3.35 18.46 -1.12
CA LEU A 74 2.50 19.52 -1.65
C LEU A 74 3.19 20.88 -1.61
N PHE A 75 3.92 21.17 -0.54
CA PHE A 75 4.67 22.41 -0.38
C PHE A 75 5.81 22.55 -1.40
N ILE A 76 6.62 21.51 -1.58
CA ILE A 76 7.71 21.51 -2.58
C ILE A 76 7.12 21.62 -3.98
N ALA A 77 6.06 20.86 -4.27
CA ALA A 77 5.37 20.92 -5.55
C ALA A 77 4.81 22.33 -5.83
N ALA A 78 4.17 22.97 -4.84
CA ALA A 78 3.64 24.33 -4.98
C ALA A 78 4.73 25.36 -5.27
N ILE A 79 5.85 25.32 -4.53
CA ILE A 79 7.00 26.22 -4.77
C ILE A 79 7.58 26.01 -6.16
N ALA A 80 7.76 24.75 -6.56
CA ALA A 80 8.25 24.40 -7.89
C ALA A 80 7.29 24.91 -8.97
N GLY A 81 5.98 24.71 -8.80
CA GLY A 81 4.93 25.19 -9.70
C GLY A 81 4.93 26.72 -9.87
N VAL A 82 5.06 27.48 -8.77
CA VAL A 82 5.24 28.94 -8.82
C VAL A 82 6.51 29.30 -9.60
N GLY A 83 7.59 28.55 -9.42
CA GLY A 83 8.84 28.68 -10.18
C GLY A 83 8.66 28.46 -11.69
N VAL A 84 7.87 27.45 -12.07
CA VAL A 84 7.51 27.17 -13.48
C VAL A 84 6.70 28.31 -14.08
N VAL A 85 5.63 28.76 -13.41
CA VAL A 85 4.77 29.86 -13.89
C VAL A 85 5.59 31.13 -14.11
N ARG A 86 6.43 31.49 -13.14
CA ARG A 86 7.33 32.65 -13.26
C ARG A 86 8.34 32.51 -14.40
N GLY A 87 8.88 31.31 -14.61
CA GLY A 87 9.77 31.03 -15.74
C GLY A 87 9.07 31.21 -17.09
N LEU A 88 7.86 30.68 -17.23
CA LEU A 88 7.05 30.81 -18.45
C LEU A 88 6.68 32.27 -18.74
N TRP A 89 6.27 33.02 -17.72
CA TRP A 89 5.97 34.45 -17.87
C TRP A 89 7.20 35.23 -18.34
N ARG A 90 8.36 34.98 -17.73
CA ARG A 90 9.59 35.68 -18.10
C ARG A 90 10.05 35.35 -19.52
N GLN A 91 9.94 34.09 -19.95
CA GLN A 91 10.26 33.67 -21.32
C GLN A 91 9.37 34.38 -22.34
N ARG A 92 8.09 34.60 -22.03
CA ARG A 92 7.18 35.38 -22.88
C ARG A 92 7.56 36.84 -22.96
N SER A 93 7.96 37.45 -21.84
CA SER A 93 8.26 38.88 -21.78
C SER A 93 9.61 39.28 -22.39
N VAL A 94 10.65 38.45 -22.26
CA VAL A 94 12.04 38.80 -22.65
C VAL A 94 12.40 38.31 -24.06
N GLY A 95 11.59 37.43 -24.64
CA GLY A 95 11.94 36.73 -25.88
C GLY A 95 12.99 35.63 -25.63
N THR A 96 13.04 34.63 -26.51
CA THR A 96 13.85 33.41 -26.33
C THR A 96 15.36 33.61 -26.52
N THR A 97 15.81 34.77 -27.02
CA THR A 97 17.19 35.00 -27.45
C THR A 97 18.18 35.35 -26.33
N HIS A 98 17.73 35.67 -25.11
CA HIS A 98 18.62 36.13 -24.02
C HIS A 98 18.47 35.40 -22.67
N VAL A 99 18.00 34.16 -22.66
CA VAL A 99 17.89 33.41 -21.40
C VAL A 99 19.26 32.91 -20.94
N SER A 100 19.73 33.39 -19.79
CA SER A 100 20.96 32.90 -19.15
C SER A 100 20.87 31.38 -18.86
N PRO A 101 21.95 30.60 -19.07
CA PRO A 101 21.97 29.15 -18.79
C PRO A 101 21.55 28.79 -17.36
N ALA A 102 21.90 29.61 -16.37
CA ALA A 102 21.51 29.39 -14.98
C ALA A 102 19.99 29.49 -14.77
N HIS A 103 19.31 30.32 -15.55
CA HIS A 103 17.85 30.43 -15.50
C HIS A 103 17.19 29.20 -16.13
N ASP A 104 17.72 28.72 -17.26
CA ASP A 104 17.23 27.52 -17.93
C ASP A 104 17.35 26.27 -17.04
N ILE A 105 18.50 26.09 -16.36
CA ILE A 105 18.69 24.98 -15.40
C ILE A 105 17.66 25.06 -14.26
N ARG A 106 17.47 26.24 -13.67
CA ARG A 106 16.50 26.41 -12.57
C ARG A 106 15.06 26.19 -13.03
N PHE A 107 14.72 26.58 -14.25
CA PHE A 107 13.41 26.33 -14.82
C PHE A 107 13.17 24.83 -14.99
N LYS A 108 14.14 24.10 -15.57
CA LYS A 108 14.09 22.63 -15.72
C LYS A 108 14.00 21.90 -14.38
N GLU A 109 14.77 22.33 -13.38
CA GLU A 109 14.70 21.83 -12.00
C GLU A 109 13.27 21.98 -11.43
N ASN A 110 12.68 23.18 -11.53
CA ASN A 110 11.31 23.41 -11.05
C ASN A 110 10.27 22.56 -11.82
N VAL A 111 10.41 22.44 -13.14
CA VAL A 111 9.52 21.59 -13.96
C VAL A 111 9.61 20.14 -13.49
N PHE A 112 10.83 19.63 -13.26
CA PHE A 112 11.04 18.28 -12.75
C PHE A 112 10.34 18.07 -11.41
N HIS A 113 10.60 18.91 -10.41
CA HIS A 113 9.99 18.77 -9.08
C HIS A 113 8.47 18.84 -9.14
N PHE A 114 7.91 19.79 -9.90
CA PHE A 114 6.48 19.95 -10.04
C PHE A 114 5.85 18.70 -10.67
N LEU A 115 6.37 18.23 -11.81
CA LEU A 115 5.81 17.07 -12.50
C LEU A 115 5.99 15.78 -11.68
N ASN A 116 7.19 15.53 -11.15
CA ASN A 116 7.49 14.33 -10.37
C ASN A 116 6.61 14.21 -9.12
N LEU A 117 6.32 15.32 -8.44
CA LEU A 117 5.52 15.29 -7.22
C LEU A 117 4.02 15.40 -7.49
N SER A 118 3.58 16.34 -8.34
CA SER A 118 2.16 16.58 -8.59
C SER A 118 1.49 15.47 -9.39
N ILE A 119 2.17 14.85 -10.36
CA ILE A 119 1.58 13.75 -11.14
C ILE A 119 1.37 12.54 -10.24
N VAL A 120 2.37 12.19 -9.42
CA VAL A 120 2.28 11.06 -8.48
C VAL A 120 1.20 11.30 -7.45
N PHE A 121 1.13 12.50 -6.89
CA PHE A 121 0.10 12.84 -5.91
C PHE A 121 -1.30 12.85 -6.52
N ALA A 122 -1.46 13.36 -7.74
CA ALA A 122 -2.72 13.27 -8.48
C ALA A 122 -3.10 11.81 -8.78
N ALA A 123 -2.14 10.97 -9.18
CA ALA A 123 -2.37 9.55 -9.39
C ALA A 123 -2.82 8.86 -8.10
N ILE A 124 -2.27 9.23 -6.94
CA ILE A 124 -2.73 8.71 -5.65
C ILE A 124 -4.18 9.12 -5.38
N ILE A 125 -4.51 10.41 -5.51
CA ILE A 125 -5.88 10.91 -5.28
C ILE A 125 -6.89 10.21 -6.19
N VAL A 126 -6.51 9.96 -7.44
CA VAL A 126 -7.41 9.46 -8.48
C VAL A 126 -7.49 7.94 -8.48
N ALA A 127 -6.38 7.25 -8.25
CA ALA A 127 -6.22 5.85 -8.58
C ALA A 127 -5.85 4.93 -7.40
N TYR A 128 -5.59 5.50 -6.21
CA TYR A 128 -5.04 4.75 -5.09
C TYR A 128 -5.70 5.14 -3.78
N ASP A 129 -5.61 4.30 -2.76
CA ASP A 129 -6.20 4.61 -1.45
C ASP A 129 -5.21 5.34 -0.55
N MET A 130 -5.61 6.51 -0.02
CA MET A 130 -4.83 7.30 0.93
C MET A 130 -4.98 6.81 2.39
N PHE A 131 -4.87 5.50 2.60
CA PHE A 131 -5.11 4.87 3.91
C PHE A 131 -3.94 3.97 4.35
N SER A 132 -3.69 3.93 5.67
CA SER A 132 -2.79 2.98 6.34
C SER A 132 -1.40 2.85 5.68
N TRP A 133 -0.66 3.96 5.60
CA TRP A 133 0.68 4.05 5.01
C TRP A 133 0.81 3.65 3.53
N ARG A 134 -0.27 3.29 2.85
CA ARG A 134 -0.21 2.83 1.45
C ARG A 134 0.35 3.94 0.56
N ASP A 135 -0.16 5.16 0.69
CA ASP A 135 0.29 6.32 -0.08
C ASP A 135 1.71 6.76 0.27
N TYR A 136 2.11 6.62 1.55
CA TYR A 136 3.48 6.89 2.01
C TYR A 136 4.52 6.12 1.19
N ARG A 137 4.26 4.84 0.88
CA ARG A 137 5.17 3.96 0.11
C ARG A 137 5.38 4.46 -1.32
N ILE A 138 4.36 5.06 -1.91
CA ILE A 138 4.43 5.63 -3.26
C ILE A 138 5.09 7.02 -3.21
N ILE A 139 4.71 7.87 -2.26
CA ILE A 139 5.22 9.25 -2.15
C ILE A 139 6.72 9.29 -1.80
N ALA A 140 7.16 8.43 -0.89
CA ALA A 140 8.52 8.45 -0.33
C ALA A 140 9.64 8.47 -1.40
N PRO A 141 9.69 7.56 -2.39
CA PRO A 141 10.75 7.59 -3.40
C PRO A 141 10.75 8.87 -4.25
N HIS A 142 9.58 9.40 -4.64
CA HIS A 142 9.50 10.61 -5.44
C HIS A 142 9.91 11.86 -4.66
N LEU A 143 9.54 11.92 -3.37
CA LEU A 143 10.01 12.95 -2.47
C LEU A 143 11.53 12.85 -2.28
N LEU A 144 12.07 11.65 -2.03
CA LEU A 144 13.51 11.42 -1.86
C LEU A 144 14.32 11.89 -3.08
N VAL A 145 13.91 11.52 -4.30
CA VAL A 145 14.57 11.98 -5.53
C VAL A 145 14.56 13.51 -5.62
N SER A 146 13.44 14.14 -5.26
CA SER A 146 13.34 15.60 -5.23
C SER A 146 14.28 16.20 -4.19
N LEU A 147 14.39 15.63 -3.00
CA LEU A 147 15.31 16.08 -1.96
C LEU A 147 16.78 15.95 -2.39
N LEU A 148 17.16 14.84 -3.01
CA LEU A 148 18.52 14.63 -3.52
C LEU A 148 18.89 15.66 -4.59
N LEU A 149 17.98 15.98 -5.50
CA LEU A 149 18.20 17.05 -6.48
C LEU A 149 18.28 18.43 -5.83
N LEU A 150 17.43 18.73 -4.85
CA LEU A 150 17.52 19.98 -4.09
C LEU A 150 18.89 20.10 -3.39
N VAL A 151 19.44 19.01 -2.86
CA VAL A 151 20.81 18.96 -2.31
C VAL A 151 21.85 19.22 -3.40
N ALA A 152 21.76 18.52 -4.55
CA ALA A 152 22.69 18.66 -5.67
C ALA A 152 22.74 20.10 -6.22
N PHE A 153 21.58 20.77 -6.31
CA PHE A 153 21.45 22.17 -6.73
C PHE A 153 21.58 23.18 -5.59
N ARG A 154 22.03 22.74 -4.39
CA ARG A 154 22.33 23.59 -3.22
C ARG A 154 21.14 24.43 -2.74
N ARG A 155 19.91 23.89 -2.82
CA ARG A 155 18.66 24.50 -2.34
C ARG A 155 18.45 24.26 -0.84
N TRP A 156 19.46 24.58 -0.03
CA TRP A 156 19.52 24.23 1.39
C TRP A 156 18.33 24.69 2.23
N ARG A 157 17.68 25.81 1.87
CA ARG A 157 16.49 26.28 2.61
C ARG A 157 15.34 25.27 2.60
N LEU A 158 15.07 24.65 1.45
CA LEU A 158 14.00 23.65 1.32
C LEU A 158 14.40 22.33 1.99
N VAL A 159 15.66 21.93 1.83
CA VAL A 159 16.22 20.74 2.48
C VAL A 159 16.14 20.86 4.00
N MET A 160 16.57 22.00 4.56
CA MET A 160 16.52 22.26 6.00
C MET A 160 15.08 22.25 6.54
N LEU A 161 14.12 22.82 5.79
CA LEU A 161 12.71 22.77 6.19
C LEU A 161 12.22 21.33 6.32
N VAL A 162 12.55 20.47 5.36
CA VAL A 162 12.15 19.05 5.38
C VAL A 162 12.82 18.30 6.52
N ILE A 163 14.11 18.54 6.77
CA ILE A 163 14.84 17.99 7.91
C ILE A 163 14.19 18.41 9.23
N ILE A 164 13.89 19.70 9.40
CA ILE A 164 13.25 20.22 10.62
C ILE A 164 11.90 19.54 10.86
N VAL A 165 11.03 19.48 9.85
CA VAL A 165 9.72 18.83 9.97
C VAL A 165 9.87 17.32 10.23
N GLY A 166 10.83 16.65 9.60
CA GLY A 166 11.13 15.23 9.85
C GLY A 166 11.60 14.99 11.29
N THR A 167 12.51 15.82 11.80
CA THR A 167 12.99 15.75 13.18
C THR A 167 11.86 16.02 14.18
N LEU A 168 11.00 17.00 13.91
CA LEU A 168 9.85 17.32 14.78
C LEU A 168 8.80 16.19 14.82
N THR A 169 8.67 15.42 13.74
CA THR A 169 7.72 14.29 13.67
C THR A 169 8.34 12.95 14.12
N PHE A 170 9.65 12.90 14.37
CA PHE A 170 10.37 11.68 14.78
C PHE A 170 9.83 11.01 16.07
N PRO A 171 9.39 11.71 17.13
CA PRO A 171 8.78 11.04 18.27
C PRO A 171 7.54 10.21 17.89
N LYS A 172 6.71 10.72 16.97
CA LYS A 172 5.54 10.02 16.45
C LYS A 172 5.90 8.83 15.55
N PHE A 173 7.06 8.88 14.89
CA PHE A 173 7.64 7.73 14.23
C PHE A 173 7.93 6.61 15.21
N ARG A 174 8.63 6.93 16.30
CA ARG A 174 8.98 5.94 17.33
C ARG A 174 7.75 5.31 17.99
N GLU A 175 6.70 6.09 18.24
CA GLU A 175 5.42 5.57 18.74
C GLU A 175 4.75 4.60 17.75
N SER A 176 4.88 4.86 16.44
CA SER A 176 4.27 4.01 15.39
C SER A 176 5.11 2.79 15.05
N TYR A 177 6.41 2.83 15.32
CA TYR A 177 7.38 1.76 15.07
C TYR A 177 8.15 1.46 16.36
N PRO A 178 7.53 0.78 17.34
CA PRO A 178 8.24 0.33 18.52
C PRO A 178 9.36 -0.62 18.09
N VAL A 179 10.57 -0.38 18.59
CA VAL A 179 11.73 -1.25 18.31
C VAL A 179 11.43 -2.69 18.71
N ASP A 180 10.65 -2.86 19.77
CA ASP A 180 10.28 -4.16 20.31
C ASP A 180 9.23 -4.90 19.46
N SER A 181 8.59 -4.25 18.49
CA SER A 181 7.59 -4.88 17.61
C SER A 181 8.18 -5.94 16.68
N PHE A 182 9.51 -6.00 16.53
CA PHE A 182 10.20 -6.99 15.71
C PHE A 182 11.03 -7.99 16.54
N THR A 183 11.04 -7.84 17.87
CA THR A 183 11.70 -8.78 18.77
C THR A 183 10.63 -9.60 19.44
N TYR A 184 10.65 -10.91 19.20
CA TYR A 184 9.67 -11.82 19.76
C TYR A 184 10.34 -12.75 20.75
N PRO A 185 9.74 -12.97 21.94
CA PRO A 185 10.26 -13.90 22.92
C PRO A 185 10.22 -15.32 22.32
N PRO A 186 11.38 -16.00 22.18
CA PRO A 186 11.44 -17.35 21.63
C PRO A 186 10.52 -18.34 22.36
N GLU A 187 10.25 -18.10 23.65
CA GLU A 187 9.37 -18.95 24.45
C GLU A 187 7.94 -18.99 23.91
N ARG A 188 7.44 -17.87 23.35
CA ARG A 188 6.09 -17.84 22.76
C ARG A 188 5.99 -18.65 21.48
N ILE A 189 7.03 -18.59 20.64
CA ILE A 189 7.11 -19.38 19.41
C ILE A 189 7.17 -20.87 19.76
N ALA A 190 8.00 -21.23 20.75
CA ALA A 190 8.10 -22.61 21.23
C ALA A 190 6.78 -23.12 21.86
N ALA A 191 6.13 -22.32 22.70
CA ALA A 191 4.84 -22.69 23.30
C ALA A 191 3.74 -22.85 22.25
N PHE A 192 3.72 -22.01 21.22
CA PHE A 192 2.81 -22.18 20.09
C PHE A 192 3.12 -23.46 19.31
N ALA A 193 4.41 -23.73 19.02
CA ALA A 193 4.84 -24.95 18.34
C ALA A 193 4.39 -26.22 19.10
N GLU A 194 4.60 -26.25 20.42
CA GLU A 194 4.16 -27.34 21.29
C GLU A 194 2.64 -27.50 21.27
N SER A 195 1.88 -26.38 21.28
CA SER A 195 0.41 -26.44 21.26
C SER A 195 -0.17 -27.02 19.97
N ILE A 196 0.54 -26.95 18.84
CA ILE A 196 0.07 -27.47 17.56
C ILE A 196 0.74 -28.80 17.16
N GLU A 197 1.66 -29.30 18.00
CA GLU A 197 2.44 -30.51 17.71
C GLU A 197 1.51 -31.71 17.54
N GLY A 198 1.63 -32.41 16.41
CA GLY A 198 0.78 -33.55 16.05
C GLY A 198 -0.64 -33.19 15.59
N ALA A 199 -1.14 -32.00 15.92
CA ALA A 199 -2.45 -31.51 15.47
C ALA A 199 -2.40 -30.90 14.06
N LEU A 200 -1.33 -30.15 13.76
CA LEU A 200 -1.09 -29.56 12.44
C LEU A 200 0.07 -30.27 11.77
N ALA A 201 -0.20 -31.06 10.71
CA ALA A 201 0.82 -31.81 10.00
C ALA A 201 0.72 -31.55 8.49
N TYR A 202 1.89 -31.42 7.85
CA TYR A 202 1.97 -31.35 6.40
C TYR A 202 1.96 -32.76 5.81
N GLU A 203 1.06 -33.01 4.86
CA GLU A 203 0.92 -34.29 4.16
C GLU A 203 1.36 -34.15 2.70
N PRO A 204 2.59 -34.58 2.33
CA PRO A 204 3.15 -34.35 1.00
C PRO A 204 2.43 -35.09 -0.13
N GLU A 205 1.70 -36.17 0.18
CA GLU A 205 1.00 -37.01 -0.79
C GLU A 205 -0.38 -36.45 -1.19
N GLN A 206 -0.82 -35.36 -0.55
CA GLN A 206 -2.11 -34.74 -0.83
C GLN A 206 -2.12 -34.04 -2.19
N ASN A 207 -3.07 -34.43 -3.05
CA ASN A 207 -3.26 -33.82 -4.37
C ASN A 207 -3.98 -32.47 -4.31
N ASN A 208 -4.82 -32.27 -3.29
CA ASN A 208 -5.53 -31.01 -3.08
C ASN A 208 -4.71 -30.05 -2.20
N ALA A 209 -4.34 -28.90 -2.77
CA ALA A 209 -3.54 -27.88 -2.08
C ALA A 209 -4.20 -27.36 -0.78
N TRP A 210 -5.53 -27.40 -0.69
CA TRP A 210 -6.27 -26.93 0.49
C TRP A 210 -6.15 -27.86 1.71
N CYS A 211 -5.73 -29.11 1.50
CA CYS A 211 -5.49 -30.08 2.56
C CYS A 211 -4.25 -29.78 3.40
N ASN A 212 -3.33 -29.02 2.84
CA ASN A 212 -2.17 -28.47 3.53
C ASN A 212 -2.33 -26.96 3.74
N THR A 213 -3.54 -26.47 4.04
CA THR A 213 -3.78 -25.04 4.23
C THR A 213 -4.43 -24.76 5.58
N LEU A 214 -3.88 -23.78 6.29
CA LEU A 214 -4.42 -23.20 7.51
C LEU A 214 -5.12 -21.87 7.20
N LEU A 215 -6.41 -21.77 7.49
CA LEU A 215 -7.12 -20.51 7.54
C LEU A 215 -6.90 -19.85 8.91
N LEU A 216 -6.53 -18.57 8.91
CA LEU A 216 -6.45 -17.75 10.12
C LEU A 216 -7.21 -16.44 9.97
N HIS A 217 -7.65 -15.87 11.08
CA HIS A 217 -8.18 -14.50 11.09
C HIS A 217 -7.07 -13.47 10.80
N GLY A 218 -7.41 -12.41 10.06
CA GLY A 218 -6.45 -11.39 9.59
C GLY A 218 -5.69 -10.66 10.69
N SER A 219 -6.22 -10.64 11.91
CA SER A 219 -5.53 -10.13 13.11
C SER A 219 -4.24 -10.89 13.43
N HIS A 220 -4.11 -12.15 13.00
CA HIS A 220 -2.96 -13.00 13.34
C HIS A 220 -1.87 -13.01 12.26
N LEU A 221 -2.10 -12.45 11.07
CA LEU A 221 -1.23 -12.60 9.88
C LEU A 221 0.24 -12.20 10.11
N LEU A 222 0.53 -11.36 11.11
CA LEU A 222 1.87 -10.90 11.44
C LEU A 222 2.34 -11.37 12.84
N GLY A 223 1.66 -12.36 13.41
CA GLY A 223 2.03 -12.95 14.69
C GLY A 223 3.28 -13.81 14.58
N PRO A 224 4.26 -13.69 15.50
CA PRO A 224 5.49 -14.48 15.47
C PRO A 224 5.24 -15.98 15.63
N ALA A 225 4.19 -16.35 16.34
CA ALA A 225 3.74 -17.73 16.51
C ALA A 225 3.56 -18.45 15.16
N LEU A 226 3.16 -17.74 14.10
CA LEU A 226 3.02 -18.33 12.77
C LEU A 226 4.33 -18.87 12.19
N THR A 227 5.49 -18.45 12.71
CA THR A 227 6.79 -19.02 12.30
C THR A 227 7.02 -20.45 12.78
N ALA A 228 6.24 -20.91 13.76
CA ALA A 228 6.26 -22.29 14.23
C ALA A 228 5.34 -23.23 13.41
N ILE A 229 4.58 -22.69 12.44
CA ILE A 229 3.76 -23.51 11.54
C ILE A 229 4.69 -24.41 10.70
N PRO A 230 4.40 -25.71 10.56
CA PRO A 230 5.21 -26.62 9.76
C PRO A 230 5.42 -26.13 8.33
N ALA A 231 6.64 -26.29 7.83
CA ALA A 231 6.95 -25.99 6.43
C ALA A 231 6.05 -26.82 5.50
N GLY A 232 5.54 -26.17 4.44
CA GLY A 232 4.62 -26.79 3.48
C GLY A 232 3.14 -26.49 3.74
N ILE A 233 2.77 -26.05 4.94
CA ILE A 233 1.42 -25.55 5.22
C ILE A 233 1.23 -24.16 4.60
N GLY A 234 0.29 -24.06 3.65
CA GLY A 234 -0.18 -22.81 3.10
C GLY A 234 -0.99 -22.00 4.12
N LEU A 235 -0.90 -20.67 4.04
CA LEU A 235 -1.66 -19.76 4.90
C LEU A 235 -2.74 -19.06 4.09
N SER A 236 -3.98 -19.19 4.55
CA SER A 236 -5.13 -18.44 4.05
C SER A 236 -5.59 -17.47 5.13
N VAL A 237 -6.05 -16.29 4.72
CA VAL A 237 -6.39 -15.22 5.65
C VAL A 237 -7.83 -14.81 5.45
N LEU A 238 -8.60 -14.90 6.53
CA LEU A 238 -9.92 -14.31 6.61
C LEU A 238 -9.81 -12.83 6.95
N ARG A 239 -10.25 -11.96 6.05
CA ARG A 239 -10.27 -10.51 6.29
C ARG A 239 -11.56 -10.02 6.93
N ALA A 240 -12.69 -10.59 6.52
CA ALA A 240 -14.01 -10.18 6.98
C ALA A 240 -14.93 -11.39 6.93
N VAL A 241 -15.50 -11.75 8.09
CA VAL A 241 -16.29 -12.98 8.27
C VAL A 241 -17.58 -12.94 7.43
N ASP A 242 -18.15 -11.75 7.26
CA ASP A 242 -19.37 -11.47 6.49
C ASP A 242 -19.24 -11.68 4.98
N THR A 243 -18.00 -11.74 4.47
CA THR A 243 -17.71 -11.98 3.04
C THR A 243 -17.21 -13.40 2.76
N MET A 244 -17.27 -14.28 3.77
CA MET A 244 -16.81 -15.64 3.64
C MET A 244 -17.70 -16.43 2.66
N PRO A 245 -17.12 -17.26 1.77
CA PRO A 245 -17.91 -18.19 0.97
C PRO A 245 -18.64 -19.20 1.86
N ASP A 246 -19.79 -19.72 1.39
CA ASP A 246 -20.60 -20.71 2.10
C ASP A 246 -19.83 -21.99 2.49
N THR A 247 -18.68 -22.24 1.84
CA THR A 247 -17.83 -23.40 2.12
C THR A 247 -16.37 -22.99 2.32
N LEU A 248 -15.78 -23.45 3.44
CA LEU A 248 -14.35 -23.32 3.69
C LEU A 248 -13.58 -24.42 2.99
N LYS A 249 -12.53 -24.02 2.27
CA LYS A 249 -11.66 -24.97 1.57
C LYS A 249 -10.51 -25.45 2.44
N SER A 250 -9.92 -24.57 3.25
CA SER A 250 -8.79 -24.91 4.13
C SER A 250 -9.15 -26.04 5.09
N ARG A 251 -8.28 -27.05 5.17
CA ARG A 251 -8.44 -28.19 6.10
C ARG A 251 -8.29 -27.79 7.56
N TYR A 252 -7.41 -26.84 7.85
CA TYR A 252 -7.20 -26.36 9.20
C TYR A 252 -7.75 -24.95 9.34
N VAL A 253 -8.32 -24.63 10.51
CA VAL A 253 -8.86 -23.31 10.84
C VAL A 253 -8.37 -22.90 12.22
N LEU A 254 -7.64 -21.79 12.34
CA LEU A 254 -7.18 -21.22 13.60
C LEU A 254 -7.85 -19.87 13.82
N ILE A 255 -8.79 -19.81 14.75
CA ILE A 255 -9.60 -18.63 15.02
C ILE A 255 -9.86 -18.47 16.52
N ASP A 256 -10.11 -17.23 16.95
CA ASP A 256 -10.52 -16.92 18.31
C ASP A 256 -12.02 -17.23 18.55
N ASP A 257 -12.42 -17.24 19.82
CA ASP A 257 -13.79 -17.56 20.22
C ASP A 257 -14.83 -16.61 19.64
N GLN A 258 -14.46 -15.33 19.43
CA GLN A 258 -15.35 -14.32 18.86
C GLN A 258 -15.62 -14.62 17.38
N THR A 259 -14.58 -14.93 16.63
CA THR A 259 -14.67 -15.32 15.22
C THR A 259 -15.43 -16.64 15.09
N TYR A 260 -15.17 -17.61 15.97
CA TYR A 260 -15.91 -18.87 16.01
C TYR A 260 -17.40 -18.66 16.27
N ALA A 261 -17.78 -17.77 17.19
CA ALA A 261 -19.19 -17.47 17.45
C ALA A 261 -19.92 -16.97 16.18
N VAL A 262 -19.27 -16.09 15.40
CA VAL A 262 -19.84 -15.62 14.12
C VAL A 262 -19.93 -16.77 13.10
N PHE A 263 -18.94 -17.66 13.05
CA PHE A 263 -19.00 -18.83 12.17
C PHE A 263 -20.15 -19.75 12.54
N ALA A 264 -20.35 -20.01 13.84
CA ALA A 264 -21.42 -20.86 14.33
C ALA A 264 -22.81 -20.31 13.99
N GLU A 265 -22.97 -18.99 13.88
CA GLU A 265 -24.23 -18.35 13.46
C GLU A 265 -24.42 -18.32 11.95
N THR A 266 -23.35 -18.21 11.17
CA THR A 266 -23.42 -17.96 9.72
C THR A 266 -23.32 -19.25 8.90
N LEU A 267 -22.63 -20.26 9.43
CA LEU A 267 -22.31 -21.50 8.72
C LEU A 267 -23.04 -22.64 9.41
N ASP A 268 -24.31 -22.81 9.05
CA ASP A 268 -25.28 -23.76 9.64
C ASP A 268 -24.87 -25.26 9.58
N ALA A 269 -23.69 -25.61 9.07
CA ALA A 269 -23.24 -27.00 8.93
C ALA A 269 -21.72 -27.18 8.71
N MET A 270 -20.85 -26.38 9.35
CA MET A 270 -19.41 -26.67 9.30
C MET A 270 -18.97 -27.51 10.52
N PRO A 271 -18.68 -28.82 10.33
CA PRO A 271 -18.14 -29.65 11.40
C PRO A 271 -16.68 -29.24 11.63
N LEU A 272 -16.47 -28.26 12.51
CA LEU A 272 -15.17 -27.89 13.03
C LEU A 272 -14.88 -28.74 14.26
N GLU A 273 -13.96 -29.70 14.12
CA GLU A 273 -13.49 -30.52 15.24
C GLU A 273 -12.30 -29.81 15.92
N PRO A 274 -12.38 -29.48 17.22
CA PRO A 274 -11.26 -28.84 17.91
C PRO A 274 -10.09 -29.81 18.04
N LEU A 275 -8.92 -29.40 17.56
CA LEU A 275 -7.68 -30.18 17.63
C LEU A 275 -6.76 -29.71 18.77
N ALA A 276 -6.63 -28.40 18.96
CA ALA A 276 -5.74 -27.85 19.97
C ALA A 276 -6.12 -26.42 20.40
N GLN A 277 -5.82 -26.08 21.65
CA GLN A 277 -5.90 -24.71 22.16
C GLN A 277 -4.54 -24.04 22.05
N THR A 278 -4.49 -22.85 21.44
CA THR A 278 -3.25 -22.08 21.26
C THR A 278 -3.38 -20.67 21.87
N GLU A 279 -2.29 -19.90 21.90
CA GLU A 279 -2.34 -18.49 22.31
C GLU A 279 -3.08 -17.57 21.31
N LEU A 280 -3.28 -18.03 20.06
CA LEU A 280 -3.98 -17.26 19.03
C LEU A 280 -5.48 -17.60 18.94
N GLY A 281 -5.92 -18.64 19.65
CA GLY A 281 -7.28 -19.19 19.54
C GLY A 281 -7.25 -20.71 19.46
N THR A 282 -8.33 -21.29 18.97
CA THR A 282 -8.49 -22.74 18.85
C THR A 282 -8.19 -23.18 17.42
N LEU A 283 -7.36 -24.21 17.29
CA LEU A 283 -7.11 -24.89 16.03
C LEU A 283 -8.20 -25.94 15.84
N TYR A 284 -8.89 -25.89 14.71
CA TYR A 284 -9.93 -26.81 14.30
C TYR A 284 -9.55 -27.56 13.02
N LEU A 285 -10.06 -28.77 12.89
CA LEU A 285 -10.13 -29.52 11.64
C LEU A 285 -11.46 -29.23 10.95
N ASN A 286 -11.41 -28.82 9.69
CA ASN A 286 -12.58 -28.63 8.85
C ASN A 286 -12.93 -29.95 8.15
N GLY A 287 -13.98 -30.62 8.63
CA GLY A 287 -14.45 -31.89 8.04
C GLY A 287 -15.04 -31.77 6.63
N ASN A 288 -15.29 -30.55 6.13
CA ASN A 288 -15.78 -30.32 4.77
C ASN A 288 -14.65 -30.09 3.75
N ALA A 289 -13.38 -30.14 4.17
CA ALA A 289 -12.26 -30.04 3.24
C ALA A 289 -12.13 -31.34 2.43
N ASP A 290 -12.17 -31.23 1.10
CA ASP A 290 -12.12 -32.34 0.15
C ASP A 290 -10.69 -32.92 0.03
N CYS A 291 -10.29 -33.73 1.03
CA CYS A 291 -8.94 -34.28 1.17
C CYS A 291 -8.83 -35.79 0.92
N GLU A 292 -9.89 -36.39 0.37
CA GLU A 292 -9.98 -37.81 0.02
C GLU A 292 -9.91 -38.05 -1.49
#